data_AF-D2A2C5-F1
#
_entry.id   AF-D2A2C5-F1
#
_cell.length_a   1.000
_cell.length_b   1.000
_cell.length_c   1.000
_cell.angle_alpha   90.00
_cell.angle_beta   90.00
_cell.angle_gamma   90.00
#
_symmetry.space_group_name_H-M   'P 1'
#
loop_
_entity.id
_entity.type
_entity.pdbx_description
1 polymer ?
#
loop_
_entity_poly.entity_id
_entity_poly.type
_entity_poly.pdbx_seq_one_letter_code
_entity_poly.pdbx_strand_id
1 'polypeptide(L)'
;MVKTENLCMNDFDEGPIPRRSLSKGKKESKTRVRVFRNPFLNFISDFRKSNTSLKSREVISRAAEQWRKMNPDEKSPYCELARSAPKSRKRKAGRRRRRRRRRHD
;
A
#
# COMPACT_ATOMS: atom_id res chain seq x y z
N MET A 1 8.09 28.42 -28.08
CA MET A 1 7.14 27.45 -27.49
C MET A 1 7.56 26.06 -27.90
N VAL A 2 8.43 25.43 -27.12
CA VAL A 2 8.90 24.05 -27.38
C VAL A 2 7.95 23.08 -26.68
N LYS A 3 7.30 22.23 -27.48
CA LYS A 3 6.44 21.13 -27.03
C LYS A 3 7.31 20.08 -26.36
N THR A 4 7.12 19.85 -25.06
CA THR A 4 7.69 18.71 -24.35
C THR A 4 6.75 17.52 -24.49
N GLU A 5 6.77 16.89 -25.66
CA GLU A 5 6.13 15.60 -25.88
C GLU A 5 7.04 14.48 -25.38
N ASN A 6 6.48 13.63 -24.52
CA ASN A 6 6.78 12.20 -24.39
C ASN A 6 8.25 11.78 -24.20
N LEU A 7 8.84 12.11 -23.05
CA LEU A 7 9.91 11.29 -22.46
C LEU A 7 9.30 10.24 -21.52
N CYS A 8 8.51 9.36 -22.12
CA CYS A 8 8.19 8.06 -21.55
C CYS A 8 9.40 7.16 -21.87
N MET A 9 10.32 7.02 -20.91
CA MET A 9 11.38 6.02 -20.98
C MET A 9 10.78 4.62 -21.16
N ASN A 10 10.82 4.14 -22.40
CA ASN A 10 10.53 2.76 -22.78
C ASN A 10 11.85 2.09 -23.16
N ASP A 11 12.73 1.87 -22.18
CA ASP A 11 13.95 1.06 -22.35
C ASP A 11 14.17 0.24 -21.07
N PHE A 12 13.22 -0.67 -20.79
CA PHE A 12 13.46 -1.75 -19.84
C PHE A 12 13.73 -3.02 -20.67
N ASP A 13 14.99 -3.12 -21.05
CA ASP A 13 15.62 -4.20 -21.81
C ASP A 13 15.20 -5.60 -21.29
N GLU A 14 14.87 -6.49 -22.23
CA GLU A 14 14.32 -7.83 -22.02
C GLU A 14 15.34 -8.77 -21.34
N GLY A 15 15.45 -8.67 -20.01
CA GLY A 15 16.00 -9.75 -19.19
C GLY A 15 14.89 -10.64 -18.62
N PRO A 16 15.00 -11.98 -18.60
CA PRO A 16 14.02 -12.83 -17.95
C PRO A 16 14.03 -12.56 -16.43
N ILE A 17 13.05 -11.79 -15.96
CA ILE A 17 12.85 -11.56 -14.54
C ILE A 17 12.60 -12.92 -13.87
N PRO A 18 13.40 -13.34 -12.87
CA PRO A 18 13.19 -14.62 -12.20
C PRO A 18 11.80 -14.62 -11.53
N ARG A 19 10.90 -15.47 -12.06
CA ARG A 19 9.54 -15.64 -11.54
C ARG A 19 9.59 -16.24 -10.14
N ARG A 20 9.57 -15.37 -9.13
CA ARG A 20 9.33 -15.78 -7.75
C ARG A 20 7.91 -16.31 -7.65
N SER A 21 7.75 -17.62 -7.56
CA SER A 21 6.44 -18.28 -7.39
C SER A 21 5.78 -17.81 -6.09
N LEU A 22 4.84 -16.87 -6.22
CA LEU A 22 3.98 -16.44 -5.12
C LEU A 22 2.77 -17.37 -5.06
N SER A 23 2.88 -18.44 -4.28
CA SER A 23 1.72 -19.23 -3.87
C SER A 23 0.81 -18.37 -2.99
N LYS A 24 -0.19 -17.71 -3.60
CA LYS A 24 -1.27 -17.01 -2.89
C LYS A 24 -2.42 -17.99 -2.66
N GLY A 25 -2.39 -18.67 -1.53
CA GLY A 25 -3.62 -19.23 -0.95
C GLY A 25 -4.55 -18.08 -0.58
N LYS A 26 -5.66 -17.92 -1.31
CA LYS A 26 -6.77 -17.06 -0.91
C LYS A 26 -7.45 -17.72 0.30
N LYS A 27 -7.11 -17.26 1.51
CA LYS A 27 -7.95 -17.49 2.68
C LYS A 27 -8.98 -16.37 2.70
N GLU A 28 -10.23 -16.70 2.43
CA GLU A 28 -11.39 -15.84 2.66
C GLU A 28 -11.52 -15.61 4.17
N SER A 29 -10.91 -14.54 4.69
CA SER A 29 -11.17 -14.11 6.06
C SER A 29 -12.32 -13.12 6.03
N LYS A 30 -13.42 -13.47 6.69
CA LYS A 30 -14.53 -12.58 7.07
C LYS A 30 -13.96 -11.20 7.43
N THR A 31 -14.12 -10.22 6.55
CA THR A 31 -13.29 -9.01 6.48
C THR A 31 -13.63 -8.05 7.62
N ARG A 32 -13.06 -8.28 8.81
CA ARG A 32 -12.96 -7.20 9.79
C ARG A 32 -12.21 -6.05 9.11
N VAL A 33 -12.83 -4.88 9.05
CA VAL A 33 -12.23 -3.69 8.43
C VAL A 33 -10.87 -3.47 9.11
N ARG A 34 -9.81 -3.60 8.33
CA ARG A 34 -8.46 -3.47 8.84
C ARG A 34 -8.21 -2.00 9.14
N VAL A 35 -8.07 -1.67 10.42
CA VAL A 35 -7.70 -0.33 10.84
C VAL A 35 -6.18 -0.16 10.70
N PHE A 36 -5.76 0.91 10.01
CA PHE A 36 -4.37 1.26 9.81
C PHE A 36 -3.95 2.36 10.78
N ARG A 37 -2.67 2.34 11.21
CA ARG A 37 -2.07 3.41 12.03
C ARG A 37 -1.83 4.69 11.21
N ASN A 38 -1.85 4.59 9.88
CA ASN A 38 -1.74 5.75 9.00
C ASN A 38 -3.15 6.23 8.66
N PRO A 39 -3.53 7.48 9.02
CA PRO A 39 -4.86 8.02 8.76
C PRO A 39 -5.20 8.04 7.27
N PHE A 40 -4.23 8.33 6.40
CA PHE A 40 -4.43 8.36 4.97
C PHE A 40 -4.83 6.98 4.40
N LEU A 41 -4.31 5.89 4.97
CA LEU A 41 -4.69 4.54 4.54
C LEU A 41 -6.12 4.18 4.96
N ASN A 42 -6.58 4.70 6.09
CA ASN A 42 -7.99 4.57 6.49
C ASN A 42 -8.88 5.33 5.51
N PHE A 43 -8.50 6.55 5.14
CA PHE A 43 -9.22 7.32 4.12
C PHE A 43 -9.26 6.62 2.76
N ILE A 44 -8.13 6.11 2.24
CA ILE A 44 -8.14 5.35 0.97
C ILE A 44 -9.06 4.13 1.06
N SER A 45 -9.11 3.47 2.21
CA SER A 45 -10.00 2.32 2.41
C SER A 45 -11.46 2.69 2.21
N ASP A 46 -11.87 3.87 2.65
CA ASP A 46 -13.24 4.36 2.45
C ASP A 46 -13.46 4.96 1.06
N PHE A 47 -12.47 5.71 0.54
CA PHE A 47 -12.49 6.25 -0.82
C PHE A 47 -12.58 5.16 -1.89
N ARG A 48 -12.01 3.97 -1.63
CA ARG A 48 -12.12 2.83 -2.55
C ARG A 48 -13.50 2.16 -2.51
N LYS A 49 -14.25 2.28 -1.40
CA LYS A 49 -15.64 1.79 -1.33
C LYS A 49 -16.57 2.65 -2.19
N SER A 50 -16.33 3.95 -2.27
CA SER A 50 -17.08 4.85 -3.15
C SER A 50 -16.60 4.81 -4.60
N ASN A 51 -15.37 4.35 -4.87
CA ASN A 51 -14.78 4.29 -6.21
C ASN A 51 -14.38 2.85 -6.59
N THR A 52 -15.34 1.92 -6.57
CA THR A 52 -15.08 0.49 -6.86
C THR A 52 -14.67 0.23 -8.30
N SER A 53 -15.09 1.07 -9.24
CA SER A 53 -14.84 0.90 -10.68
C SER A 53 -13.45 1.36 -11.13
N LEU A 54 -12.75 2.15 -10.31
CA LEU A 54 -11.45 2.73 -10.66
C LEU A 54 -10.30 1.75 -10.38
N LYS A 55 -9.26 1.81 -11.22
CA LYS A 55 -8.04 1.03 -10.98
C LYS A 55 -7.36 1.51 -9.70
N SER A 56 -6.71 0.60 -8.98
CA SER A 56 -6.08 0.93 -7.69
C SER A 56 -5.09 2.10 -7.77
N ARG A 57 -4.36 2.24 -8.89
CA ARG A 57 -3.44 3.36 -9.12
C ARG A 57 -4.18 4.71 -9.20
N GLU A 58 -5.30 4.75 -9.90
CA GLU A 58 -6.12 5.95 -10.07
C GLU A 58 -6.81 6.33 -8.76
N VAL A 59 -7.33 5.33 -8.02
CA VAL A 59 -7.90 5.52 -6.69
C VAL A 59 -6.90 6.22 -5.77
N ILE A 60 -5.65 5.75 -5.72
CA ILE A 60 -4.61 6.33 -4.87
C ILE A 60 -4.27 7.76 -5.32
N SER A 61 -4.15 8.01 -6.62
CA SER A 61 -3.82 9.35 -7.13
C SER A 61 -4.91 10.36 -6.78
N ARG A 62 -6.17 10.04 -7.08
CA ARG A 62 -7.32 10.91 -6.77
C ARG A 62 -7.52 11.08 -5.27
N ALA A 63 -7.35 10.01 -4.49
CA ALA A 63 -7.40 10.08 -3.04
C ALA A 63 -6.30 11.00 -2.48
N ALA A 64 -5.08 10.96 -3.02
CA ALA A 64 -3.99 11.82 -2.56
C ALA A 64 -4.24 13.31 -2.86
N GLU A 65 -4.86 13.62 -3.99
CA GLU A 65 -5.31 14.98 -4.31
C GLU A 65 -6.41 15.45 -3.37
N GLN A 66 -7.45 14.62 -3.17
CA GLN A 66 -8.54 14.94 -2.26
C GLN A 66 -8.05 15.10 -0.81
N TRP A 67 -7.16 14.22 -0.36
CA TRP A 67 -6.58 14.28 0.99
C TRP A 67 -5.80 15.57 1.24
N ARG A 68 -5.11 16.10 0.22
CA ARG A 68 -4.43 17.40 0.35
C ARG A 68 -5.41 18.56 0.48
N LYS A 69 -6.55 18.49 -0.20
CA LYS A 69 -7.60 19.53 -0.19
C LYS A 69 -8.51 19.50 1.03
N MET A 70 -8.64 18.34 1.70
CA MET A 70 -9.52 18.21 2.87
C MET A 70 -9.04 19.04 4.07
N ASN A 71 -10.02 19.55 4.81
CA ASN A 71 -9.82 20.31 6.04
C ASN A 71 -9.32 19.42 7.19
N PRO A 72 -8.66 19.98 8.21
CA PRO A 72 -8.22 19.21 9.38
C PRO A 72 -9.38 18.52 10.10
N ASP A 73 -10.58 19.12 10.10
CA ASP A 73 -11.77 18.55 10.74
C ASP A 73 -12.23 17.26 10.03
N GLU A 74 -12.22 17.26 8.70
CA GLU A 74 -12.55 16.07 7.89
C GLU A 74 -11.50 14.96 8.06
N LYS A 75 -10.26 15.34 8.36
CA LYS A 75 -9.15 14.41 8.62
C LYS A 75 -9.19 13.86 10.05
N SER A 76 -9.81 14.58 10.99
CA SER A 76 -9.87 14.22 12.40
C SER A 76 -10.33 12.79 12.68
N PRO A 77 -11.46 12.30 12.13
CA PRO A 77 -11.92 10.93 12.40
C PRO A 77 -10.90 9.88 11.95
N TYR A 78 -10.22 10.10 10.82
CA TYR A 78 -9.18 9.19 10.35
C TYR A 78 -7.92 9.23 11.22
N CYS A 79 -7.58 10.39 11.77
CA CYS A 79 -6.48 10.58 12.72
C CYS A 79 -6.76 9.90 14.06
N GLU A 80 -7.97 9.99 14.58
CA GLU A 80 -8.40 9.29 15.80
C GLU A 80 -8.40 7.78 15.61
N LEU A 81 -8.95 7.30 14.49
CA LEU A 81 -8.93 5.90 14.12
C LEU A 81 -7.49 5.38 13.96
N ALA A 82 -6.62 6.19 13.36
CA ALA A 82 -5.20 5.92 13.29
C ALA A 82 -4.57 5.85 14.68
N ARG A 83 -4.95 6.72 15.63
CA ARG A 83 -4.43 6.72 17.01
C ARG A 83 -4.81 5.46 17.77
N SER A 84 -6.04 4.96 17.61
CA SER A 84 -6.55 3.76 18.28
C SER A 84 -6.05 2.45 17.65
N ALA A 85 -5.43 2.50 16.46
CA ALA A 85 -5.00 1.30 15.76
C ALA A 85 -3.93 0.49 16.54
N PRO A 86 -4.09 -0.85 16.65
CA PRO A 86 -3.17 -1.69 17.42
C PRO A 86 -1.75 -1.69 16.82
N LYS A 87 -0.74 -1.65 17.69
CA LYS A 87 0.68 -1.75 17.28
C LYS A 87 0.92 -3.14 16.67
N SER A 88 1.34 -3.19 15.41
CA SER A 88 1.72 -4.45 14.76
C SER A 88 2.86 -5.10 15.56
N ARG A 89 2.64 -6.31 16.07
CA ARG A 89 3.69 -7.11 16.70
C ARG A 89 4.76 -7.39 15.64
N LYS A 90 5.93 -6.75 15.74
CA LYS A 90 7.11 -7.07 14.91
C LYS A 90 7.27 -8.60 14.93
N ARG A 91 7.04 -9.26 13.80
CA ARG A 91 7.21 -10.71 13.71
C ARG A 91 8.70 -10.97 13.98
N LYS A 92 9.04 -11.68 15.07
CA LYS A 92 10.42 -12.10 15.42
C LYS A 92 11.05 -13.06 14.37
N ALA A 93 10.55 -13.08 13.14
CA ALA A 93 10.94 -14.00 12.07
C ALA A 93 12.32 -13.70 11.46
N GLY A 94 12.85 -12.48 11.63
CA GLY A 94 14.16 -12.09 11.08
C GLY A 94 15.38 -12.77 11.75
N ARG A 95 15.30 -13.12 13.04
CA ARG A 95 16.42 -13.75 13.77
C ARG A 95 16.69 -15.20 13.31
N ARG A 96 15.66 -15.96 12.94
CA ARG A 96 15.81 -17.37 12.50
C ARG A 96 16.46 -17.50 11.12
N ARG A 97 16.12 -16.62 10.16
CA ARG A 97 16.71 -16.67 8.80
C ARG A 97 18.20 -16.28 8.77
N ARG A 98 18.63 -15.27 9.54
CA ARG A 98 20.05 -14.88 9.61
C ARG A 98 20.94 -15.96 10.24
N ARG A 99 20.45 -16.69 11.26
CA ARG A 99 21.21 -17.78 11.89
C ARG A 99 21.47 -18.98 10.97
N ARG A 100 20.56 -19.28 10.04
CA ARG A 100 20.74 -20.40 9.10
C ARG A 100 21.79 -20.13 8.02
N ARG A 101 21.95 -18.87 7.58
CA ARG A 101 22.95 -18.51 6.56
C ARG A 101 24.39 -18.58 7.09
N ARG A 102 24.62 -18.20 8.35
CA ARG A 102 25.95 -18.23 8.99
C ARG A 102 26.49 -19.62 9.37
N ARG A 103 25.77 -20.69 9.05
CA ARG A 103 26.18 -22.08 9.37
C ARG A 103 26.76 -22.81 8.16
N HIS A 104 26.83 -22.15 7.01
CA HIS A 104 27.19 -22.75 5.73
C HIS A 104 28.29 -21.94 5.01
N ASP A 105 28.88 -20.97 5.70
CA ASP A 105 30.22 -20.42 5.49
C ASP A 105 31.12 -21.07 6.54
#